data_AF-A0A972GG88-F1
#
_entry.id   AF-A0A972GG88-F1
#
_cell.length_a   1.000
_cell.length_b   1.000
_cell.length_c   1.000
_cell.angle_alpha   90.00
_cell.angle_beta   90.00
_cell.angle_gamma   90.00
#
_symmetry.space_group_name_H-M   'P 1'
#
loop_
_entity.id
_entity.type
_entity.pdbx_description
1 polymer ?
#
loop_
_entity_poly.entity_id
_entity_poly.type
_entity_poly.pdbx_seq_one_letter_code
_entity_poly.pdbx_strand_id
1 'polypeptide(L)'
;MTINYASDIYIWHEWMDFVEELYELPQPSLLEEFYQYNLEIRPTAAALPAHTARVCTHKQLNDYIRHRVVTEQSLTELQLQLKTVQRFGEVTQKLTHVLLEHTADSNTRLTLFRHALSKRSYYA
;
A
#
# COMPACT_ATOMS: atom_id res chain seq x y z
N MET A 1 23.79 -0.35 -4.00
CA MET A 1 22.95 0.64 -3.29
C MET A 1 22.57 0.04 -1.95
N THR A 2 22.98 0.65 -0.86
CA THR A 2 22.64 0.19 0.51
C THR A 2 21.35 0.89 0.91
N ILE A 3 20.27 0.13 1.12
CA ILE A 3 19.02 0.66 1.69
C ILE A 3 19.26 0.80 3.19
N ASN A 4 19.41 2.04 3.66
CA ASN A 4 19.56 2.36 5.06
C ASN A 4 18.30 3.05 5.61
N TYR A 5 17.55 3.69 4.73
CA TYR A 5 16.36 4.47 5.06
C TYR A 5 15.18 4.05 4.20
N ALA A 6 13.96 4.25 4.70
CA ALA A 6 12.74 3.97 3.95
C ALA A 6 12.65 4.79 2.66
N SER A 7 13.17 6.02 2.69
CA SER A 7 13.31 6.92 1.54
C SER A 7 14.22 6.39 0.43
N ASP A 8 15.04 5.36 0.69
CA ASP A 8 15.85 4.71 -0.35
C ASP A 8 15.01 3.72 -1.19
N ILE A 9 13.79 3.41 -0.76
CA ILE A 9 12.88 2.47 -1.41
C ILE A 9 11.89 3.27 -2.27
N TYR A 10 11.97 3.11 -3.59
CA TYR A 10 11.09 3.82 -4.52
C TYR A 10 9.60 3.63 -4.22
N ILE A 11 9.16 2.38 -3.98
CA ILE A 11 7.75 2.10 -3.68
C ILE A 11 7.25 2.69 -2.35
N TRP A 12 8.18 3.04 -1.44
CA TRP A 12 7.80 3.71 -0.20
C TRP A 12 7.29 5.13 -0.47
N HIS A 13 7.90 5.85 -1.41
CA HIS A 13 7.42 7.18 -1.81
C HIS A 13 6.04 7.11 -2.44
N GLU A 14 5.80 6.15 -3.34
CA GLU A 14 4.47 5.96 -3.93
C GLU A 14 3.39 5.67 -2.88
N TRP A 15 3.74 4.95 -1.81
CA TRP A 15 2.83 4.74 -0.69
C TRP A 15 2.60 5.99 0.15
N MET A 16 3.62 6.84 0.34
CA MET A 16 3.47 8.12 1.02
C MET A 16 2.56 9.05 0.22
N ASP A 17 2.83 9.20 -1.08
CA ASP A 17 2.03 10.02 -1.99
C ASP A 17 0.57 9.55 -2.00
N PHE A 18 0.33 8.25 -2.12
CA PHE A 18 -1.01 7.67 -2.05
C PHE A 18 -1.73 7.97 -0.73
N VAL A 19 -1.02 7.89 0.40
CA VAL A 19 -1.60 8.19 1.72
C VAL A 19 -1.94 9.67 1.82
N GLU A 20 -1.08 10.57 1.35
CA GLU A 20 -1.36 12.00 1.32
C GLU A 20 -2.60 12.31 0.48
N GLU A 21 -2.65 11.82 -0.76
CA GLU A 21 -3.81 11.96 -1.65
C GLU A 21 -5.09 11.44 -0.99
N LEU A 22 -5.05 10.27 -0.36
CA LEU A 22 -6.19 9.66 0.31
C LEU A 22 -6.72 10.51 1.50
N TYR A 23 -5.83 11.17 2.23
CA TYR A 23 -6.21 11.98 3.40
C TYR A 23 -6.73 13.37 3.00
N GLU A 24 -6.33 13.89 1.84
CA GLU A 24 -6.90 15.12 1.25
C GLU A 24 -8.36 14.93 0.83
N LEU A 25 -8.77 13.70 0.53
CA LEU A 25 -10.15 13.40 0.17
C LEU A 25 -11.08 13.63 1.37
N PRO A 26 -12.21 14.32 1.17
CA PRO A 26 -13.20 14.48 2.24
C PRO A 26 -13.63 13.11 2.73
N GLN A 27 -13.77 12.95 4.05
CA GLN A 27 -14.30 11.70 4.60
C GLN A 27 -15.69 11.46 4.00
N PRO A 28 -15.93 10.31 3.36
CA PRO A 28 -17.24 10.01 2.83
C PRO A 28 -18.27 10.05 3.96
N SER A 29 -19.26 10.92 3.86
CA SER A 29 -20.46 10.86 4.70
C SER A 29 -21.31 9.69 4.20
N LEU A 30 -20.92 8.47 4.54
CA LEU A 30 -21.66 7.27 4.15
C LEU A 30 -22.65 6.85 5.23
N LEU A 31 -23.72 6.19 4.80
CA LEU A 31 -24.74 5.56 5.65
C LEU A 31 -24.08 4.74 6.77
N GLU A 32 -24.67 4.73 7.97
CA GLU A 32 -24.13 4.06 9.18
C GLU A 32 -23.61 2.64 8.92
N GLU A 33 -24.25 1.92 8.00
CA GLU A 33 -23.95 0.54 7.58
C GLU A 33 -22.54 0.37 6.97
N PHE A 34 -21.96 1.45 6.43
CA PHE A 34 -20.66 1.44 5.74
C PHE A 34 -19.60 2.30 6.43
N TYR A 35 -19.96 2.92 7.57
CA TYR A 35 -19.07 3.76 8.34
C TYR A 35 -17.80 3.01 8.77
N GLN A 36 -17.94 1.74 9.19
CA GLN A 36 -16.79 0.94 9.62
C GLN A 36 -15.79 0.66 8.48
N TYR A 37 -16.26 0.32 7.28
CA TYR A 37 -15.36 0.11 6.13
C TYR A 37 -14.59 1.37 5.74
N ASN A 38 -15.23 2.54 5.86
CA ASN A 38 -14.54 3.82 5.60
C ASN A 38 -13.52 4.18 6.66
N LEU A 39 -13.81 3.84 7.92
CA LEU A 39 -12.88 4.06 9.02
C LEU A 39 -11.59 3.24 8.89
N GLU A 40 -11.63 2.10 8.19
CA GLU A 40 -10.46 1.23 8.03
C GLU A 40 -9.59 1.55 6.80
N ILE A 41 -10.15 2.18 5.75
CA ILE A 41 -9.39 2.50 4.52
C ILE A 41 -8.13 3.32 4.81
N ARG A 42 -8.25 4.37 5.62
CA ARG A 42 -7.14 5.27 5.97
C ARG A 42 -6.07 4.59 6.85
N PRO A 43 -6.42 3.86 7.93
CA PRO A 43 -5.47 3.01 8.66
C PRO A 43 -4.77 1.97 7.79
N THR A 44 -5.51 1.24 6.94
CA THR A 44 -4.94 0.20 6.06
C THR A 44 -3.98 0.81 5.05
N ALA A 45 -4.32 1.95 4.45
CA ALA A 45 -3.42 2.71 3.58
C ALA A 45 -2.15 3.17 4.30
N ALA A 46 -2.27 3.75 5.50
CA ALA A 46 -1.13 4.21 6.30
C ALA A 46 -0.21 3.06 6.74
N ALA A 47 -0.70 1.82 6.76
CA ALA A 47 0.11 0.65 7.06
C ALA A 47 1.07 0.27 5.92
N LEU A 48 0.76 0.60 4.66
CA LEU A 48 1.60 0.28 3.49
C LEU A 48 3.02 0.89 3.57
N PRO A 49 3.20 2.21 3.79
CA PRO A 49 4.55 2.77 3.93
C PRO A 49 5.24 2.26 5.20
N ALA A 50 4.50 2.00 6.29
CA ALA A 50 5.07 1.47 7.52
C ALA A 50 5.61 0.03 7.33
N HIS A 51 4.87 -0.84 6.66
CA HIS A 51 5.30 -2.21 6.34
C HIS A 51 6.48 -2.21 5.37
N THR A 52 6.49 -1.30 4.40
CA THR A 52 7.61 -1.10 3.48
C THR A 52 8.87 -0.58 4.20
N ALA A 53 8.74 0.35 5.14
CA ALA A 53 9.86 0.90 5.90
C ALA A 53 10.54 -0.12 6.83
N ARG A 54 9.77 -1.08 7.38
CA ARG A 54 10.32 -2.18 8.20
C ARG A 54 11.32 -3.05 7.44
N VAL A 55 11.29 -3.02 6.11
CA VAL A 55 12.29 -3.70 5.28
C VAL A 55 13.69 -3.12 5.52
N CYS A 56 13.82 -1.82 5.82
CA CYS A 56 15.09 -1.15 6.07
C CYS A 56 15.73 -1.52 7.42
N THR A 57 14.92 -1.97 8.39
CA THR A 57 15.43 -2.33 9.73
C THR A 57 15.99 -3.76 9.79
N HIS A 58 15.86 -4.53 8.71
CA HIS A 58 16.26 -5.95 8.67
C HIS A 58 17.40 -6.17 7.67
N LYS A 59 18.27 -7.15 7.96
CA LYS A 59 19.45 -7.47 7.13
C LYS A 59 19.37 -8.85 6.46
N GLN A 60 18.37 -9.67 6.80
CA GLN A 60 18.23 -11.04 6.30
C GLN A 60 17.11 -11.16 5.28
N LEU A 61 17.36 -11.77 4.13
CA LEU A 61 16.41 -11.94 3.03
C LEU A 61 15.03 -12.48 3.47
N ASN A 62 15.00 -13.38 4.46
CA ASN A 62 13.74 -13.94 4.97
C ASN A 62 12.82 -12.89 5.60
N ASP A 63 13.38 -11.91 6.32
CA ASP A 63 12.60 -10.82 6.91
C ASP A 63 12.07 -9.86 5.84
N TYR A 64 12.85 -9.63 4.77
CA TYR A 64 12.39 -8.87 3.60
C TYR A 64 11.16 -9.56 2.96
N ILE A 65 11.23 -10.88 2.78
CA ILE A 65 10.12 -11.66 2.22
C ILE A 65 8.88 -11.56 3.11
N ARG A 66 9.03 -11.67 4.43
CA ARG A 66 7.91 -11.54 5.38
C ARG A 66 7.27 -10.16 5.30
N HIS A 67 8.04 -9.08 5.35
CA HIS A 67 7.51 -7.73 5.30
C HIS A 67 6.84 -7.41 3.95
N ARG A 68 7.35 -7.97 2.85
CA ARG A 68 6.67 -7.92 1.56
C ARG A 68 5.29 -8.59 1.62
N VAL A 69 5.21 -9.82 2.15
CA VAL A 69 3.92 -10.53 2.28
C VAL A 69 2.91 -9.71 3.08
N VAL A 70 3.34 -9.11 4.18
CA VAL A 70 2.47 -8.24 4.99
C VAL A 70 2.03 -6.99 4.21
N THR A 71 2.93 -6.38 3.43
CA THR A 71 2.58 -5.23 2.56
C THR A 71 1.57 -5.64 1.48
N GLU A 72 1.75 -6.81 0.86
CA GLU A 72 0.82 -7.36 -0.16
C GLU A 72 -0.56 -7.68 0.44
N GLN A 73 -0.59 -8.18 1.67
CA GLN A 73 -1.84 -8.41 2.40
C GLN A 73 -2.59 -7.10 2.67
N SER A 74 -1.91 -6.08 3.21
CA SER A 74 -2.52 -4.76 3.42
C SER A 74 -3.01 -4.12 2.11
N LEU A 75 -2.26 -4.30 1.01
CA LEU A 75 -2.67 -3.78 -0.30
C LEU A 75 -3.94 -4.48 -0.81
N THR A 76 -4.01 -5.80 -0.66
CA THR A 76 -5.18 -6.60 -1.05
C THR A 76 -6.40 -6.21 -0.24
N GLU A 77 -6.23 -6.00 1.06
CA GLU A 77 -7.29 -5.55 1.97
C GLU A 77 -7.81 -4.16 1.59
N LEU A 78 -6.90 -3.21 1.33
CA LEU A 78 -7.25 -1.87 0.87
C LEU A 78 -8.04 -1.91 -0.46
N GLN A 79 -7.58 -2.71 -1.42
CA GLN A 79 -8.28 -2.88 -2.70
C GLN A 79 -9.70 -3.45 -2.51
N LEU A 80 -9.87 -4.38 -1.57
CA LEU A 80 -11.18 -4.95 -1.24
C LEU A 80 -12.10 -3.91 -0.60
N GLN A 81 -11.58 -3.11 0.34
CA GLN A 81 -12.32 -2.03 0.99
C GLN A 81 -12.76 -0.98 -0.05
N LEU A 82 -11.85 -0.55 -0.93
CA LEU A 82 -12.15 0.40 -2.02
C LEU A 82 -13.20 -0.15 -3.00
N LYS A 83 -13.09 -1.42 -3.42
CA LYS A 83 -14.09 -2.06 -4.28
C LYS A 83 -15.45 -2.22 -3.61
N THR A 84 -15.46 -2.47 -2.30
CA THR A 84 -16.70 -2.53 -1.51
C THR A 84 -17.36 -1.17 -1.53
N VAL A 85 -16.62 -0.12 -1.16
CA VAL A 85 -17.10 1.26 -1.12
C VAL A 85 -17.54 1.74 -2.52
N GLN A 86 -16.83 1.36 -3.59
CA GLN A 86 -17.21 1.64 -4.99
C GLN A 86 -18.61 1.13 -5.38
N ARG A 87 -19.07 0.03 -4.77
CA ARG A 87 -20.41 -0.53 -5.07
C ARG A 87 -21.55 0.30 -4.47
N PHE A 88 -21.25 1.24 -3.57
CA PHE A 88 -22.25 2.03 -2.85
C PHE A 88 -22.13 3.53 -3.21
N GLY A 89 -22.77 3.91 -4.32
CA GLY A 89 -23.01 5.31 -4.73
C GLY A 89 -22.06 5.87 -5.81
N GLU A 90 -22.58 6.78 -6.65
CA GLU A 90 -21.84 7.33 -7.81
C GLU A 90 -20.71 8.29 -7.44
N VAL A 91 -20.88 9.12 -6.39
CA VAL A 91 -19.83 10.01 -5.88
C VAL A 91 -18.63 9.19 -5.41
N THR A 92 -18.90 8.03 -4.83
CA THR A 92 -17.92 7.05 -4.37
C THR A 92 -17.20 6.36 -5.53
N GLN A 93 -17.85 6.18 -6.69
CA GLN A 93 -17.29 5.42 -7.81
C GLN A 93 -16.10 6.08 -8.49
N LYS A 94 -16.16 7.38 -8.80
CA LYS A 94 -15.04 8.06 -9.48
C LYS A 94 -13.79 8.08 -8.60
N LEU A 95 -14.00 8.35 -7.31
CA LEU A 95 -12.94 8.45 -6.32
C LEU A 95 -12.26 7.11 -6.07
N THR A 96 -13.05 6.06 -5.85
CA THR A 96 -12.53 4.70 -5.65
C THR A 96 -11.87 4.15 -6.91
N HIS A 97 -12.32 4.55 -8.11
CA HIS A 97 -11.69 4.13 -9.36
C HIS A 97 -10.25 4.65 -9.49
N VAL A 98 -10.03 5.95 -9.27
CA VAL A 98 -8.69 6.55 -9.29
C VAL A 98 -7.77 5.89 -8.25
N LEU A 99 -8.28 5.70 -7.02
CA LEU A 99 -7.51 5.02 -5.96
C LEU A 99 -7.18 3.56 -6.31
N LEU A 100 -8.10 2.85 -6.97
CA LEU A 100 -7.86 1.48 -7.42
C LEU A 100 -6.81 1.41 -8.52
N GLU A 101 -6.78 2.36 -9.47
CA GLU A 101 -5.75 2.44 -10.50
C GLU A 101 -4.36 2.63 -9.87
N HIS A 102 -4.21 3.55 -8.91
CA HIS A 102 -2.95 3.75 -8.18
C HIS A 102 -2.44 2.46 -7.52
N THR A 103 -3.35 1.65 -6.94
CA THR A 103 -2.97 0.37 -6.30
C THR A 103 -2.68 -0.77 -7.29
N ALA A 104 -3.22 -0.73 -8.51
CA ALA A 104 -3.10 -1.82 -9.48
C ALA A 104 -1.65 -1.96 -9.99
N ASP A 105 -0.99 -0.84 -10.24
CA ASP A 105 0.41 -0.82 -10.72
C ASP A 105 1.41 -1.23 -9.64
N SER A 106 1.03 -1.13 -8.37
CA SER A 106 1.93 -1.39 -7.24
C SER A 106 2.27 -2.87 -7.04
N ASN A 107 1.43 -3.80 -7.48
CA ASN A 107 1.75 -5.24 -7.45
C ASN A 107 2.92 -5.60 -8.38
N THR A 108 2.96 -4.97 -9.55
CA THR A 108 4.08 -5.11 -10.50
C THR A 108 5.36 -4.54 -9.89
N ARG A 109 5.26 -3.38 -9.22
CA ARG A 109 6.40 -2.72 -8.57
C ARG A 109 6.93 -3.49 -7.35
N LEU A 110 6.06 -4.08 -6.53
CA LEU A 110 6.46 -5.02 -5.45
C LEU A 110 7.21 -6.23 -6.00
N THR A 111 6.80 -6.74 -7.16
CA THR A 111 7.47 -7.86 -7.84
C THR A 111 8.85 -7.47 -8.38
N LEU A 112 8.98 -6.28 -8.98
CA LEU A 112 10.27 -5.75 -9.44
C LEU A 112 11.23 -5.48 -8.27
N PHE A 113 10.73 -4.94 -7.17
CA PHE A 113 11.49 -4.73 -5.95
C PHE A 113 12.09 -6.04 -5.42
N ARG A 114 11.31 -7.14 -5.44
CA ARG A 114 11.81 -8.48 -5.10
C ARG A 114 12.98 -8.90 -5.99
N HIS A 115 12.87 -8.72 -7.31
CA HIS A 115 13.92 -9.11 -8.25
C HIS A 115 15.22 -8.32 -8.04
N ALA A 116 15.12 -7.02 -7.74
CA ALA A 116 16.27 -6.18 -7.41
C ALA A 116 16.97 -6.68 -6.12
N LEU A 117 16.19 -7.11 -5.12
CA LEU A 117 16.72 -7.63 -3.86
C LEU A 117 17.30 -9.04 -3.96
N SER A 118 16.68 -9.95 -4.74
CA SER A 118 17.16 -11.32 -4.89
C SER A 118 18.51 -11.40 -5.60
N LYS A 119 18.79 -10.48 -6.53
CA LYS A 119 20.11 -10.36 -7.18
C LYS A 119 21.22 -9.98 -6.18
N ARG A 120 20.91 -9.35 -5.05
CA ARG A 120 21.90 -8.97 -4.01
C ARG A 120 22.30 -10.16 -3.13
N SER A 121 21.38 -11.06 -2.81
CA SER A 121 21.66 -12.24 -1.97
C SER A 121 22.54 -13.28 -2.66
N TYR A 122 22.74 -13.19 -3.97
CA TYR A 122 23.56 -14.13 -4.74
C TYR A 122 25.05 -13.72 -4.81
N TYR A 123 25.38 -12.49 -4.39
CA TYR A 123 26.72 -11.91 -4.44
C TYR A 123 27.23 -11.44 -3.06
N ALA A 124 26.55 -11.82 -1.98
CA ALA A 124 26.94 -11.57 -0.58
C ALA A 124 27.18 -12.92 0.12
#